data_AF-Q4GXM7-F1
#
_entry.id   AF-Q4GXM7-F1
#
_cell.length_a   1.000
_cell.length_b   1.000
_cell.length_c   1.000
_cell.angle_alpha   90.00
_cell.angle_beta   90.00
_cell.angle_gamma   90.00
#
_symmetry.space_group_name_H-M   'P 1'
#
loop_
_entity.id
_entity.type
_entity.pdbx_description
1 polymer ?
#
loop_
_entity_poly.entity_id
_entity_poly.type
_entity_poly.pdbx_seq_one_letter_code
_entity_poly.pdbx_strand_id
1 'polypeptide(L)'
;GLLLVTGPFLLNGCPMRRISQRYVIGTETKIDISNVKIPDNIDDTYFHRERKERAKKEEGDIFTVKKETYKVNDQRKADQKIIDKEVIDAIKKRPDRKLLFAYLATMFGLRSSQYPHRMQF
;
A
#
# COMPACT_ATOMS: atom_id res chain seq x y z
N GLY A 1 16.08 5.45 0.44
CA GLY A 1 15.08 5.19 -0.61
C GLY A 1 13.68 5.35 -0.05
N LEU A 2 12.65 5.17 -0.87
CA LEU A 2 11.26 5.07 -0.41
C LEU A 2 11.00 3.68 0.21
N LEU A 3 10.00 3.57 1.07
CA LEU A 3 9.53 2.29 1.61
C LEU A 3 8.50 1.68 0.67
N LEU A 4 8.67 0.39 0.35
CA LEU A 4 7.60 -0.42 -0.22
C LEU A 4 6.70 -0.89 0.92
N VAL A 5 5.46 -0.44 0.92
CA VAL A 5 4.47 -0.78 1.94
C VAL A 5 3.36 -1.60 1.31
N THR A 6 3.01 -2.70 1.97
CA THR A 6 1.76 -3.43 1.70
C THR A 6 1.04 -3.67 3.02
N GLY A 7 -0.23 -3.32 3.05
CA GLY A 7 -1.16 -3.90 4.01
C GLY A 7 -1.97 -4.94 3.24
N PRO A 8 -2.17 -6.17 3.74
CA PRO A 8 -2.91 -7.16 2.96
C PRO A 8 -4.23 -6.57 2.48
N PHE A 9 -4.41 -6.45 1.15
CA PHE A 9 -5.45 -5.59 0.57
C PHE A 9 -6.85 -6.04 1.01
N LEU A 10 -7.00 -7.34 1.26
CA LEU A 10 -8.21 -7.96 1.82
C LEU A 10 -8.60 -7.42 3.21
N LEU A 11 -7.63 -7.00 4.04
CA LEU A 11 -7.86 -6.58 5.42
C LEU A 11 -8.13 -5.08 5.54
N ASN A 12 -7.29 -4.26 4.91
CA ASN A 12 -7.27 -2.82 5.14
C ASN A 12 -7.37 -1.98 3.85
N GLY A 13 -7.52 -2.63 2.70
CA GLY A 13 -7.65 -1.95 1.41
C GLY A 13 -6.41 -1.16 0.98
N CYS A 14 -5.25 -1.38 1.62
CA CYS A 14 -4.02 -0.70 1.28
C CYS A 14 -3.29 -1.44 0.15
N PRO A 15 -3.22 -0.91 -1.09
CA PRO A 15 -2.45 -1.56 -2.14
C PRO A 15 -0.95 -1.41 -1.88
N MET A 16 -0.14 -2.23 -2.56
CA MET A 16 1.30 -2.03 -2.65
C MET A 16 1.61 -0.62 -3.12
N ARG A 17 2.34 0.11 -2.29
CA ARG A 17 2.61 1.54 -2.50
C ARG A 17 3.97 1.93 -1.99
N ARG A 18 4.60 2.87 -2.70
CA ARG A 18 5.81 3.57 -2.22
C ARG A 18 5.45 4.74 -1.32
N ILE A 19 6.06 4.80 -0.14
CA ILE A 19 5.82 5.85 0.87
C ILE A 19 7.17 6.39 1.37
N SER A 20 7.25 7.70 1.62
CA SER A 20 8.43 8.29 2.26
C SER A 20 8.44 7.96 3.75
N GLN A 21 9.63 7.64 4.28
CA GLN A 21 9.84 7.28 5.68
C GLN A 21 9.28 8.31 6.67
N ARG A 22 9.26 9.60 6.29
CA ARG A 22 8.72 10.68 7.13
C ARG A 22 7.21 10.59 7.40
N TYR A 23 6.48 9.83 6.59
CA TYR A 23 5.02 9.66 6.72
C TYR A 23 4.64 8.39 7.48
N VAL A 24 5.61 7.63 7.98
CA VAL A 24 5.38 6.36 8.67
C VAL A 24 5.83 6.49 10.12
N ILE A 25 5.02 5.98 11.03
CA ILE A 25 5.43 5.72 12.41
C ILE A 25 5.75 4.23 12.49
N GLY A 26 7.00 3.89 12.77
CA GLY A 26 7.41 2.50 12.93
C GLY A 26 6.94 2.01 14.28
N THR A 27 6.08 0.98 14.30
CA THR A 27 5.61 0.37 15.55
C THR A 27 6.55 -0.73 16.04
N GLU A 28 6.44 -1.12 17.31
CA GLU A 28 7.23 -2.23 17.89
C GLU A 28 6.84 -3.62 17.31
N THR A 29 5.66 -3.72 16.69
CA THR A 29 5.15 -4.98 16.16
C THR A 29 5.91 -5.41 14.91
N LYS A 30 6.67 -6.50 15.03
CA LYS A 30 7.46 -7.07 13.93
C LYS A 30 6.84 -8.36 13.39
N ILE A 31 6.88 -8.52 12.08
CA ILE A 31 6.50 -9.76 11.38
C ILE A 31 7.77 -10.29 10.72
N ASP A 32 8.02 -11.58 10.84
CA ASP A 32 9.13 -12.22 10.12
C ASP A 32 8.76 -12.38 8.64
N ILE A 33 9.48 -11.65 7.79
CA ILE A 33 9.25 -11.54 6.33
C ILE A 33 10.35 -12.31 5.57
N SER A 34 11.25 -13.02 6.25
CA SER A 34 12.41 -13.68 5.63
C SER A 34 12.05 -14.70 4.53
N ASN A 35 10.84 -15.24 4.56
CA ASN A 35 10.34 -16.21 3.58
C ASN A 35 9.54 -15.57 2.42
N VAL A 36 9.28 -14.27 2.46
CA VAL A 36 8.49 -13.55 1.44
C VAL A 36 9.42 -13.19 0.28
N LYS A 37 9.07 -13.63 -0.92
CA LYS A 37 9.86 -13.35 -2.13
C LYS A 37 9.24 -12.17 -2.86
N ILE A 38 9.98 -11.06 -2.88
CA ILE A 38 9.60 -9.91 -3.69
C ILE A 38 10.09 -10.17 -5.12
N PRO A 39 9.22 -10.18 -6.13
CA PRO A 39 9.64 -10.37 -7.50
C PRO A 39 10.48 -9.18 -7.99
N ASP A 40 11.50 -9.45 -8.81
CA ASP A 40 12.44 -8.42 -9.33
C ASP A 40 11.77 -7.38 -10.24
N ASN A 41 10.54 -7.62 -10.67
CA ASN A 41 9.77 -6.67 -11.49
C ASN A 41 9.24 -5.47 -10.69
N ILE A 42 9.31 -5.49 -9.36
CA ILE A 42 8.78 -4.44 -8.47
C ILE A 42 9.86 -3.37 -8.22
N ASP A 43 10.08 -2.55 -9.25
CA ASP A 43 11.04 -1.46 -9.23
C ASP A 43 10.38 -0.07 -9.19
N ASP A 44 11.20 0.98 -9.08
CA ASP A 44 10.72 2.36 -9.09
C ASP A 44 9.97 2.74 -10.40
N THR A 45 10.33 2.09 -11.50
CA THR A 45 9.68 2.20 -12.82
C THR A 45 8.29 1.58 -12.82
N TYR A 46 8.10 0.45 -12.12
CA TYR A 46 6.82 -0.25 -12.00
C TYR A 46 5.74 0.66 -11.39
N PHE A 47 6.11 1.53 -10.46
CA PHE A 47 5.21 2.50 -9.81
C PHE A 47 5.14 3.85 -10.51
N HIS A 48 5.76 4.03 -11.68
CA HIS A 48 5.64 5.28 -12.42
C HIS A 48 4.18 5.47 -12.86
N ARG A 49 3.70 6.71 -12.79
CA ARG A 49 2.37 7.03 -13.28
C ARG A 49 2.47 7.30 -14.77
N GLU A 50 1.67 6.62 -15.56
CA GLU A 50 1.53 6.93 -16.99
C GLU A 50 1.06 8.38 -17.14
N ARG A 51 1.88 9.19 -17.82
CA ARG A 51 1.56 10.56 -18.16
C ARG A 51 0.94 10.55 -19.55
N LYS A 52 -0.35 10.84 -19.63
CA LYS A 52 -1.00 11.08 -20.93
C LYS A 52 -0.46 12.37 -21.51
N GLU A 53 -0.13 12.35 -22.80
CA GLU A 53 0.23 13.56 -23.52
C GLU A 53 -0.93 14.56 -23.46
N ARG A 54 -0.60 15.82 -23.17
CA ARG A 54 -1.60 16.89 -23.21
C ARG A 54 -1.91 17.17 -24.67
N ALA A 55 -3.20 17.26 -25.01
CA ALA A 55 -3.63 17.68 -26.35
C ALA A 55 -2.97 19.03 -26.70
N LYS A 56 -2.46 19.14 -27.93
CA LYS A 56 -1.89 20.40 -28.45
C LYS A 56 -3.02 21.43 -28.57
N LYS A 57 -2.72 22.67 -28.20
CA LYS A 57 -3.70 23.78 -28.07
C LYS A 57 -4.36 24.23 -29.38
N GLU A 58 -3.95 23.70 -30.53
CA GLU A 58 -4.30 24.33 -31.81
C GLU A 58 -5.66 23.89 -32.38
N GLU A 59 -6.21 22.71 -32.09
CA GLU A 59 -7.53 22.30 -32.64
C GLU A 59 -8.26 21.25 -31.79
N GLY A 60 -8.64 21.58 -30.55
CA GLY A 60 -9.44 20.64 -29.76
C GLY A 60 -10.15 21.27 -28.58
N ASP A 61 -11.47 21.07 -28.52
CA ASP A 61 -12.34 21.46 -27.42
C ASP A 61 -11.83 20.85 -26.10
N ILE A 62 -11.14 21.66 -25.29
CA ILE A 62 -10.55 21.28 -24.00
C ILE A 62 -11.60 20.67 -23.05
N PHE A 63 -12.88 20.97 -23.27
CA PHE A 63 -14.03 20.49 -22.51
C PHE A 63 -14.57 19.11 -22.94
N THR A 64 -14.14 18.55 -24.08
CA THR A 64 -14.59 17.22 -24.56
C THR A 64 -13.74 16.05 -24.07
N VAL A 65 -12.54 16.32 -23.53
CA VAL A 65 -11.67 15.27 -22.98
C VAL A 65 -12.26 14.78 -21.65
N LYS A 66 -13.05 13.70 -21.71
CA LYS A 66 -13.47 12.97 -20.51
C LYS A 66 -12.21 12.61 -19.71
N LYS A 67 -12.13 13.08 -18.46
CA LYS A 67 -11.09 12.66 -17.52
C LYS A 67 -11.20 11.14 -17.34
N GLU A 68 -10.43 10.38 -18.09
CA GLU A 68 -10.34 8.94 -17.87
C GLU A 68 -9.87 8.70 -16.44
N THR A 69 -10.72 8.01 -15.68
CA THR A 69 -10.42 7.61 -14.32
C THR A 69 -9.33 6.55 -14.37
N TYR A 70 -8.39 6.61 -13.42
CA TYR A 70 -7.32 5.64 -13.34
C TYR A 70 -7.90 4.23 -13.13
N LYS A 71 -7.63 3.33 -14.08
CA LYS A 71 -7.95 1.91 -13.96
C LYS A 71 -6.68 1.16 -13.58
N VAL A 72 -6.78 0.30 -12.57
CA VAL A 72 -5.66 -0.55 -12.14
C VAL A 72 -5.39 -1.60 -13.22
N ASN A 73 -4.13 -1.70 -13.64
CA ASN A 73 -3.66 -2.74 -14.56
C ASN A 73 -3.84 -4.14 -13.94
N ASP A 74 -4.22 -5.13 -14.74
CA ASP A 74 -4.46 -6.49 -14.28
C ASP A 74 -3.19 -7.17 -13.76
N GLN A 75 -2.02 -6.80 -14.30
CA GLN A 75 -0.73 -7.20 -13.75
C GLN A 75 -0.57 -6.77 -12.29
N ARG A 76 -0.89 -5.51 -11.96
CA ARG A 76 -0.79 -5.00 -10.59
C ARG A 76 -1.70 -5.75 -9.62
N LYS A 77 -2.85 -6.22 -10.09
CA LYS A 77 -3.77 -7.04 -9.29
C LYS A 77 -3.21 -8.44 -9.05
N ALA A 78 -2.56 -9.04 -10.04
CA ALA A 78 -1.94 -10.35 -9.92
C ALA A 78 -0.77 -10.30 -8.93
N ASP A 79 0.13 -9.33 -9.08
CA ASP A 79 1.30 -9.14 -8.21
C ASP A 79 0.87 -8.88 -6.76
N GLN A 80 -0.18 -8.07 -6.56
CA GLN A 80 -0.75 -7.83 -5.22
C GLN A 80 -1.22 -9.12 -4.56
N LYS A 81 -1.94 -9.98 -5.29
CA LYS A 81 -2.47 -11.23 -4.74
C LYS A 81 -1.35 -12.19 -4.32
N ILE A 82 -0.26 -12.23 -5.07
CA ILE A 82 0.89 -13.08 -4.76
C ILE A 82 1.53 -12.63 -3.45
N ILE A 83 1.85 -11.35 -3.33
CA ILE A 83 2.50 -10.79 -2.14
C ILE A 83 1.58 -10.83 -0.92
N ASP A 84 0.30 -10.48 -1.08
CA ASP A 84 -0.67 -10.55 0.01
C ASP A 84 -0.81 -11.96 0.57
N LYS A 85 -0.79 -12.99 -0.31
CA LYS A 85 -0.85 -14.38 0.13
C LYS A 85 0.34 -14.74 1.01
N GLU A 86 1.56 -14.39 0.59
CA GLU A 86 2.77 -14.67 1.35
C GLU A 86 2.79 -13.93 2.71
N VAL A 87 2.40 -12.65 2.72
CA VAL A 87 2.32 -11.85 3.96
C VAL A 87 1.26 -12.39 4.91
N ILE A 88 0.09 -12.77 4.40
CA ILE A 88 -0.98 -13.39 5.19
C ILE A 88 -0.51 -14.72 5.79
N ASP A 89 0.20 -15.53 5.02
CA ASP A 89 0.72 -16.81 5.50
C ASP A 89 1.83 -16.62 6.55
N ALA A 90 2.64 -15.58 6.44
CA ALA A 90 3.57 -15.17 7.51
C ALA A 90 2.83 -14.75 8.80
N ILE A 91 1.75 -13.97 8.67
CA ILE A 91 0.91 -13.55 9.82
C ILE A 91 0.26 -14.77 10.50
N LYS A 92 -0.23 -15.74 9.72
CA LYS A 92 -0.91 -16.94 10.25
C LYS A 92 -0.03 -17.84 11.12
N LYS A 93 1.30 -17.78 10.93
CA LYS A 93 2.27 -18.55 11.73
C LYS A 93 2.34 -18.06 13.18
N ARG A 94 1.96 -16.81 13.44
CA ARG A 94 2.01 -16.24 14.79
C ARG A 94 0.87 -16.75 15.68
N PRO A 95 1.11 -16.89 17.00
CA PRO A 95 0.06 -17.28 17.95
C PRO A 95 -1.04 -16.22 18.08
N ASP A 96 -0.68 -14.93 17.97
CA ASP A 96 -1.56 -13.78 18.08
C ASP A 96 -2.20 -13.36 16.74
N ARG A 97 -2.19 -14.23 15.73
CA ARG A 97 -2.70 -13.94 14.37
C ARG A 97 -4.08 -13.31 14.36
N LYS A 98 -5.01 -13.77 15.22
CA LYS A 98 -6.39 -13.26 15.27
C LYS A 98 -6.42 -11.79 15.71
N LEU A 99 -5.60 -11.45 16.70
CA LEU A 99 -5.47 -10.08 17.21
C LEU A 99 -4.77 -9.20 16.17
N LEU A 100 -3.75 -9.72 15.48
CA LEU A 100 -3.05 -8.99 14.43
C LEU A 100 -3.93 -8.71 13.20
N PHE A 101 -4.78 -9.66 12.80
CA PHE A 101 -5.78 -9.45 11.74
C PHE A 101 -6.77 -8.35 12.12
N ALA A 102 -7.27 -8.35 13.35
CA ALA A 102 -8.16 -7.30 13.85
C ALA A 102 -7.44 -5.94 13.90
N TYR A 103 -6.20 -5.91 14.42
CA TYR A 103 -5.38 -4.71 14.49
C TYR A 103 -5.14 -4.07 13.11
N LEU A 104 -4.78 -4.87 12.10
CA LEU A 104 -4.56 -4.39 10.74
C LEU A 104 -5.85 -3.90 10.06
N ALA A 105 -7.01 -4.50 10.38
CA ALA A 105 -8.29 -4.09 9.82
C ALA A 105 -8.86 -2.81 10.46
N THR A 106 -8.42 -2.46 11.68
CA THR A 106 -8.88 -1.27 12.39
C THR A 106 -8.14 0.00 11.95
N MET A 107 -8.88 1.11 11.81
CA MET A 107 -8.29 2.42 11.56
C MET A 107 -7.64 2.99 12.82
N PHE A 108 -6.43 3.53 12.68
CA PHE A 108 -5.80 4.29 13.76
C PHE A 108 -6.50 5.63 13.96
N GLY A 109 -6.80 5.95 15.22
CA GLY A 109 -7.37 7.23 15.61
C GLY A 109 -7.10 7.50 17.08
N LEU A 110 -6.89 8.77 17.41
CA LEU A 110 -6.70 9.21 18.79
C LEU A 110 -8.04 9.66 19.35
N ARG A 111 -8.37 9.17 20.54
CA ARG A 111 -9.52 9.66 21.32
C ARG A 111 -9.07 10.74 22.29
N SER A 112 -10.05 11.44 22.87
CA SER A 112 -9.80 12.37 23.97
C SER A 112 -8.93 11.70 25.05
N SER A 113 -7.94 12.43 25.54
CA SER A 113 -6.96 11.97 26.54
C SER A 113 -5.92 10.94 26.04
N GLN A 114 -5.81 10.68 24.74
CA GLN A 114 -4.67 9.96 24.14
C GLN A 114 -3.66 10.96 23.55
N TYR A 115 -2.43 10.95 24.07
CA TYR A 115 -1.40 11.93 23.69
C TYR A 115 -0.24 11.25 22.94
N PRO A 116 0.03 11.62 21.67
CA PRO A 116 1.09 11.00 20.86
C PRO A 116 2.48 11.00 21.50
N HIS A 117 2.83 12.08 22.21
CA HIS A 117 4.13 12.22 22.86
C HIS A 117 4.33 11.28 24.07
N ARG A 118 3.26 10.62 24.54
CA ARG A 118 3.31 9.62 25.62
C ARG A 118 3.13 8.19 25.10
N MET A 119 2.78 8.03 23.82
CA MET A 119 2.59 6.72 23.22
C MET A 119 3.93 6.14 22.81
N GLN A 120 4.13 4.88 23.12
CA GLN A 120 5.17 4.06 22.52
C GLN A 120 4.52 3.39 21.31
N PHE A 121 5.09 3.65 20.14
CA PHE A 121 4.62 3.10 18.90
C PHE A 121 5.40 1.84 18.59
#